data_AF-A0A7R7JA80-F1
#
_entry.id   AF-A0A7R7JA80-F1
#
_cell.length_a   1.000
_cell.length_b   1.000
_cell.length_c   1.000
_cell.angle_alpha   90.00
_cell.angle_beta   90.00
_cell.angle_gamma   90.00
#
_symmetry.space_group_name_H-M   'P 1'
#
loop_
_entity.id
_entity.type
_entity.pdbx_description
1 polymer ?
#
loop_
_entity_poly.entity_id
_entity_poly.type
_entity_poly.pdbx_seq_one_letter_code
_entity_poly.pdbx_strand_id
1 'polypeptide(L)'
;MSRRTLSILALSVICATPTLYAQEAGRIQAGQFDIIPSFESSMAYVGNVAYARDNDPKIYSWRAIFSPELIAATQVDGNPVQFGYRLERGVYFSSTPDDYTDHFLEASGEFELNSRHRVNALAQYEDGHEDRGTGFHWA
;
A
#
# COMPACT_ATOMS: atom_id res chain seq x y z
N MET A 1 -54.84 2.91 22.90
CA MET A 1 -53.92 4.03 22.59
C MET A 1 -52.48 3.51 22.59
N SER A 2 -51.84 3.48 21.43
CA SER A 2 -50.39 3.68 21.23
C SER A 2 -50.13 3.49 19.73
N ARG A 3 -49.91 4.61 19.03
CA ARG A 3 -49.54 4.63 17.60
C ARG A 3 -48.03 4.44 17.51
N ARG A 4 -47.56 3.47 16.73
CA ARG A 4 -46.16 3.39 16.30
C ARG A 4 -46.10 3.65 14.80
N THR A 5 -45.72 4.87 14.45
CA THR A 5 -45.42 5.33 13.10
C THR A 5 -44.19 4.59 12.57
N LEU A 6 -44.34 3.90 11.44
CA LEU A 6 -43.25 3.33 10.65
C LEU A 6 -42.62 4.45 9.82
N SER A 7 -41.38 4.81 10.12
CA SER A 7 -40.61 5.78 9.33
C SER A 7 -40.01 5.07 8.11
N ILE A 8 -40.42 5.50 6.92
CA ILE A 8 -39.88 5.06 5.63
C ILE A 8 -38.58 5.83 5.39
N LEU A 9 -37.44 5.13 5.35
CA LEU A 9 -36.16 5.72 4.93
C LEU A 9 -36.16 5.83 3.39
N ALA A 10 -36.13 7.05 2.87
CA ALA A 10 -36.00 7.31 1.44
C ALA A 10 -34.54 7.13 1.01
N LEU A 11 -34.27 6.15 0.13
CA LEU A 11 -32.97 5.93 -0.47
C LEU A 11 -32.84 6.83 -1.71
N SER A 12 -32.15 7.96 -1.57
CA SER A 12 -31.83 8.84 -2.70
C SER A 12 -30.68 8.24 -3.51
N VAL A 13 -31.00 7.68 -4.69
CA VAL A 13 -30.02 7.26 -5.70
C VAL A 13 -29.47 8.51 -6.40
N ILE A 14 -28.19 8.79 -6.20
CA ILE A 14 -27.46 9.79 -7.00
C ILE A 14 -27.05 9.09 -8.30
N CYS A 15 -27.80 9.30 -9.37
CA CYS A 15 -27.35 8.95 -10.72
C CYS A 15 -26.31 9.98 -11.19
N ALA A 16 -25.02 9.68 -10.96
CA ALA A 16 -23.94 10.34 -11.68
C ALA A 16 -23.71 9.58 -13.00
N THR A 17 -23.93 10.26 -14.12
CA THR A 17 -23.63 9.74 -15.46
C THR A 17 -22.12 9.53 -15.61
N PRO A 18 -21.63 8.33 -15.97
CA PRO A 18 -20.21 8.16 -16.27
C PRO A 18 -19.93 8.77 -17.65
N THR A 19 -19.16 9.86 -17.70
CA THR A 19 -18.42 10.24 -18.90
C THR A 19 -17.37 9.16 -19.14
N LEU A 20 -17.52 8.42 -20.25
CA LEU A 20 -16.58 7.40 -20.70
C LEU A 20 -15.28 8.07 -21.16
N TYR A 21 -14.38 8.34 -20.22
CA TYR A 21 -12.95 8.38 -20.51
C TYR A 21 -12.46 6.93 -20.49
N ALA A 22 -11.77 6.50 -21.54
CA ALA A 22 -10.99 5.27 -21.53
C ALA A 22 -9.77 5.47 -20.61
N GLN A 23 -10.02 5.61 -19.31
CA GLN A 23 -9.02 5.54 -18.26
C GLN A 23 -8.75 4.06 -18.01
N GLU A 24 -7.48 3.67 -18.08
CA GLU A 24 -7.01 2.42 -17.51
C GLU A 24 -7.41 2.42 -16.03
N ALA A 25 -8.18 1.41 -15.61
CA ALA A 25 -8.82 1.40 -14.29
C ALA A 25 -7.78 1.68 -13.19
N GLY A 26 -7.99 2.75 -12.43
CA GLY A 26 -7.08 3.18 -11.36
C GLY A 26 -6.33 4.48 -11.66
N ARG A 27 -5.99 4.79 -12.92
CA ARG A 27 -5.17 5.97 -13.24
C ARG A 27 -5.97 7.28 -13.19
N ILE A 28 -5.52 8.22 -12.35
CA ILE A 28 -6.09 9.57 -12.17
C ILE A 28 -5.11 10.59 -12.75
N GLN A 29 -5.54 11.33 -13.76
CA GLN A 29 -4.71 12.38 -14.34
C GLN A 29 -4.76 13.66 -13.49
N ALA A 30 -3.61 14.11 -13.00
CA ALA A 30 -3.43 15.29 -12.17
C ALA A 30 -2.36 16.22 -12.77
N GLY A 31 -2.77 17.05 -13.73
CA GLY A 31 -1.86 17.94 -14.45
C GLY A 31 -0.88 17.16 -15.31
N GLN A 32 0.42 17.32 -15.05
CA GLN A 32 1.49 16.58 -15.74
C GLN A 32 1.74 15.19 -15.15
N PHE A 33 1.10 14.86 -14.04
CA PHE A 33 1.26 13.57 -13.37
C PHE A 33 0.06 12.67 -13.63
N ASP A 34 0.36 11.40 -13.87
CA ASP A 34 -0.58 10.31 -13.74
C ASP A 34 -0.43 9.72 -12.34
N ILE A 35 -1.48 9.83 -11.55
CA ILE A 35 -1.56 9.27 -10.19
C ILE A 35 -2.20 7.88 -10.29
N ILE A 36 -1.48 6.87 -9.82
CA ILE A 36 -1.85 5.46 -9.92
C ILE A 36 -1.91 4.91 -8.50
N PRO A 37 -3.09 4.93 -7.85
CA PRO A 37 -3.32 4.26 -6.59
C PRO A 37 -3.46 2.76 -6.81
N SER A 38 -2.90 1.98 -5.90
CA SER A 38 -3.12 0.55 -5.78
C SER A 38 -3.42 0.19 -4.32
N PHE A 39 -4.10 -0.93 -4.12
CA PHE A 39 -4.40 -1.43 -2.78
C PHE A 39 -4.35 -2.94 -2.77
N GLU A 40 -3.47 -3.48 -1.94
CA GLU A 40 -3.39 -4.90 -1.69
C GLU A 40 -3.82 -5.22 -0.26
N SER A 41 -4.45 -6.37 -0.08
CA SER A 41 -4.77 -6.88 1.25
C SER A 41 -4.62 -8.39 1.27
N SER A 42 -4.09 -8.92 2.36
CA SER A 42 -3.98 -10.37 2.56
C SER A 42 -4.32 -10.76 4.00
N MET A 43 -4.67 -12.03 4.19
CA MET A 43 -4.91 -12.61 5.51
C MET A 43 -4.32 -14.01 5.56
N ALA A 44 -3.57 -14.30 6.61
CA ALA A 44 -2.92 -15.59 6.81
C ALA A 44 -2.93 -15.99 8.29
N TYR A 45 -2.94 -17.30 8.55
CA TYR A 45 -2.68 -17.82 9.89
C TYR A 45 -1.17 -18.06 10.02
N VAL A 46 -0.55 -17.37 10.97
CA VAL A 46 0.91 -17.34 11.15
C VAL A 46 1.29 -17.76 12.57
N GLY A 47 2.51 -18.24 12.74
CA GLY A 47 3.09 -18.49 14.07
C GLY A 47 4.61 -18.47 14.04
N ASN A 48 5.23 -18.13 15.18
CA ASN A 48 6.68 -17.97 15.32
C ASN A 48 7.37 -19.23 15.90
N VAL A 49 6.79 -20.42 15.74
CA VAL A 49 7.26 -21.66 16.41
C VAL A 49 8.75 -21.94 16.17
N ALA A 50 9.24 -21.65 14.97
CA ALA A 50 10.63 -21.85 14.58
C ALA A 50 11.61 -20.83 15.22
N TYR A 51 11.10 -19.69 15.70
CA TYR A 51 11.88 -18.57 16.20
C TYR A 51 11.64 -18.26 17.67
N ALA A 52 10.71 -18.96 18.32
CA ALA A 52 10.38 -18.78 19.73
C ALA A 52 11.56 -19.12 20.65
N ARG A 53 11.80 -18.27 21.65
CA ARG A 53 12.85 -18.40 22.67
C ARG A 53 12.21 -18.29 24.06
N ASP A 54 12.94 -18.61 25.12
CA ASP A 54 12.38 -18.56 26.49
C ASP A 54 11.86 -17.17 26.87
N ASN A 55 12.51 -16.09 26.39
CA ASN A 55 12.08 -14.71 26.61
C ASN A 55 11.13 -14.17 25.52
N ASP A 56 10.84 -14.97 24.49
CA ASP A 56 9.93 -14.61 23.39
C ASP A 56 9.05 -15.83 23.02
N PRO A 57 7.95 -16.03 23.74
CA PRO A 57 7.18 -17.27 23.68
C PRO A 57 6.47 -17.46 22.34
N LYS A 58 6.05 -18.71 22.09
CA LYS A 58 5.29 -19.08 20.89
C LYS A 58 3.95 -18.35 20.86
N ILE A 59 3.64 -17.76 19.71
CA ILE A 59 2.37 -17.12 19.40
C ILE A 59 1.86 -17.69 18.07
N TYR A 60 0.56 -17.91 18.02
CA TYR A 60 -0.17 -18.22 16.81
C TYR A 60 -1.28 -17.20 16.65
N SER A 61 -1.41 -16.61 15.47
CA SER A 61 -2.36 -15.53 15.23
C SER A 61 -2.83 -15.56 13.79
N TRP A 62 -4.09 -15.19 13.56
CA TRP A 62 -4.44 -14.60 12.27
C TRP A 62 -3.70 -13.27 12.14
N ARG A 63 -3.20 -12.98 10.94
CA ARG A 63 -2.58 -11.72 10.56
C ARG A 63 -3.29 -11.20 9.31
N ALA A 64 -3.69 -9.94 9.33
CA ALA A 64 -4.12 -9.22 8.13
C ALA A 64 -3.05 -8.20 7.75
N ILE A 65 -2.77 -8.07 6.46
CA ILE A 65 -1.88 -7.06 5.90
C ILE A 65 -2.70 -6.16 4.98
N PHE A 66 -2.52 -4.86 5.11
CA PHE A 66 -3.10 -3.85 4.22
C PHE A 66 -1.97 -3.00 3.64
N SER A 67 -1.89 -2.95 2.31
CA SER A 67 -0.81 -2.29 1.59
C SER A 67 -1.34 -1.33 0.52
N PRO A 68 -1.81 -0.12 0.89
CA PRO A 68 -2.08 0.93 -0.08
C PRO A 68 -0.78 1.51 -0.64
N GLU A 69 -0.81 1.83 -1.92
CA GLU A 69 0.30 2.47 -2.62
C GLU A 69 -0.23 3.59 -3.53
N LEU A 70 0.61 4.60 -3.71
CA LEU A 70 0.38 5.69 -4.63
C LEU A 70 1.63 5.92 -5.47
N ILE A 71 1.50 5.81 -6.78
CA ILE A 71 2.54 6.15 -7.75
C ILE A 71 2.15 7.43 -8.48
N ALA A 72 3.07 8.39 -8.55
CA ALA A 72 2.98 9.56 -9.40
C ALA A 72 3.97 9.38 -10.56
N ALA A 73 3.46 9.22 -11.78
CA ALA A 73 4.25 9.06 -12.99
C ALA A 73 4.15 10.31 -13.87
N THR A 74 5.26 10.70 -14.49
CA THR A 74 5.29 11.81 -15.45
C THR A 74 6.38 11.56 -16.51
N GLN A 75 6.51 12.50 -17.44
CA GLN A 75 7.61 12.53 -18.39
C GLN A 75 8.31 13.88 -18.36
N VAL A 76 9.64 13.86 -18.35
CA VAL A 76 10.49 15.05 -18.45
C VAL A 76 11.29 14.94 -19.74
N ASP A 77 11.04 15.83 -20.70
CA ASP A 77 11.63 15.79 -22.04
C ASP A 77 11.45 14.43 -22.76
N GLY A 78 10.29 13.79 -22.54
CA GLY A 78 9.96 12.46 -23.08
C GLY A 78 10.54 11.28 -22.30
N ASN A 79 11.33 11.54 -21.25
CA ASN A 79 11.90 10.52 -20.38
C ASN A 79 10.94 10.21 -19.22
N PRO A 80 10.57 8.94 -18.97
CA PRO A 80 9.69 8.59 -17.87
C PRO A 80 10.36 8.83 -16.52
N VAL A 81 9.59 9.40 -15.59
CA VAL A 81 9.98 9.61 -14.19
C VAL A 81 8.82 9.19 -13.29
N GLN A 82 9.12 8.46 -12.22
CA GLN A 82 8.12 7.95 -11.28
C GLN A 82 8.53 8.18 -9.83
N PHE A 83 7.54 8.43 -8.99
CA PHE A 83 7.66 8.51 -7.54
C PHE A 83 6.59 7.64 -6.90
N GLY A 84 6.99 6.67 -6.08
CA GLY A 84 6.11 5.75 -5.39
C GLY A 84 6.17 5.95 -3.88
N TYR A 85 5.02 5.84 -3.22
CA TYR A 85 4.94 5.67 -1.78
C TYR A 85 3.97 4.54 -1.44
N ARG A 86 4.45 3.58 -0.66
CA ARG A 86 3.66 2.44 -0.19
C ARG A 86 3.72 2.37 1.32
N LEU A 87 2.56 2.13 1.92
CA LEU A 87 2.42 1.80 3.33
C LEU A 87 2.11 0.31 3.42
N GLU A 88 2.64 -0.37 4.45
CA GLU A 88 2.20 -1.71 4.78
C GLU A 88 1.82 -1.79 6.27
N ARG A 89 0.59 -2.18 6.57
CA ARG A 89 0.07 -2.32 7.93
C ARG A 89 -0.25 -3.79 8.21
N GLY A 90 0.52 -4.41 9.09
CA GLY A 90 0.21 -5.73 9.65
C GLY A 90 -0.56 -5.63 10.96
N VAL A 91 -1.64 -6.41 11.09
CA VAL A 91 -2.44 -6.52 12.32
C VAL A 91 -2.53 -7.97 12.77
N TYR A 92 -2.07 -8.25 13.99
CA TYR A 92 -2.09 -9.56 14.61
C TYR A 92 -3.25 -9.65 15.61
N PHE A 93 -4.21 -10.51 15.31
CA PHE A 93 -5.44 -10.65 16.08
C PHE A 93 -5.25 -11.24 17.49
N SER A 94 -4.10 -11.86 17.76
CA SER A 94 -3.77 -12.45 19.06
C SER A 94 -2.60 -11.77 19.77
N SER A 95 -1.98 -10.74 19.17
CA SER A 95 -0.83 -10.04 19.75
C SER A 95 -0.68 -8.63 19.19
N THR A 96 -1.33 -7.64 19.80
CA THR A 96 -1.20 -6.24 19.38
C THR A 96 0.22 -5.67 19.45
N PRO A 97 1.15 -6.14 20.32
CA PRO A 97 2.55 -5.68 20.28
C PRO A 97 3.29 -6.07 18.99
N ASP A 98 2.77 -7.00 18.20
CA ASP A 98 3.36 -7.44 16.92
C ASP A 98 2.81 -6.67 15.72
N ASP A 99 1.82 -5.79 15.91
CA ASP A 99 1.35 -4.92 14.85
C ASP A 99 2.48 -3.98 14.39
N TYR A 100 2.60 -3.81 13.07
CA TYR A 100 3.63 -2.97 12.47
C TYR A 100 3.06 -2.02 11.43
N THR A 101 3.81 -0.96 11.12
CA THR A 101 3.54 -0.09 9.98
C THR A 101 4.86 0.20 9.30
N ASP A 102 5.01 -0.26 8.07
CA ASP A 102 6.22 -0.06 7.28
C ASP A 102 5.98 1.01 6.21
N HIS A 103 7.04 1.74 5.88
CA HIS A 103 7.03 2.83 4.92
C HIS A 103 8.05 2.57 3.82
N PHE A 104 7.59 2.59 2.57
CA PHE A 104 8.44 2.40 1.40
C PHE A 104 8.32 3.61 0.48
N LEU A 105 9.46 4.18 0.10
CA LEU A 105 9.58 5.28 -0.85
C LEU A 105 10.44 4.83 -2.02
N GLU A 106 9.98 5.13 -3.23
CA GLU A 106 10.74 4.88 -4.45
C GLU A 106 10.72 6.12 -5.35
N ALA A 107 11.86 6.40 -5.98
CA ALA A 107 11.95 7.35 -7.08
C ALA A 107 12.79 6.73 -8.20
N SER A 108 12.27 6.77 -9.43
CA SER A 108 12.93 6.18 -10.59
C SER A 108 12.80 7.05 -11.82
N GLY A 109 13.74 6.87 -12.77
CA GLY A 109 13.68 7.52 -14.07
C GLY A 109 14.63 6.91 -15.08
N GLU A 110 14.21 6.92 -16.35
CA GLU A 110 15.00 6.41 -17.47
C GLU A 110 15.30 7.55 -18.43
N PHE A 111 16.56 7.96 -18.52
CA PHE A 111 16.98 9.15 -19.26
C PHE A 111 17.79 8.79 -20.49
N GLU A 112 17.32 9.16 -21.67
CA GLU A 112 18.08 9.13 -22.91
C GLU A 112 18.78 10.47 -23.13
N LEU A 113 20.09 10.50 -22.85
CA LEU A 113 20.89 11.73 -22.98
C LEU A 113 21.22 12.02 -24.46
N ASN A 114 21.42 10.95 -25.25
CA ASN A 114 21.57 10.98 -26.70
C ASN A 114 21.45 9.55 -27.26
N SER A 115 21.56 9.39 -28.58
CA SER A 115 21.42 8.11 -29.29
C SER A 115 22.39 7.00 -28.86
N ARG A 116 23.40 7.30 -28.04
CA ARG A 116 24.40 6.35 -27.54
C ARG A 116 24.45 6.25 -26.01
N HIS A 117 23.75 7.11 -25.27
CA HIS A 117 23.86 7.18 -23.81
C HIS A 117 22.48 7.17 -23.15
N ARG A 118 22.23 6.11 -22.37
CA ARG A 118 21.03 5.94 -21.54
C ARG A 118 21.45 5.75 -20.09
N VAL A 119 20.74 6.40 -19.18
CA VAL A 119 20.96 6.31 -17.73
C VAL A 119 19.65 5.95 -17.05
N ASN A 120 19.67 4.91 -16.23
CA ASN A 120 18.55 4.55 -15.37
C ASN A 120 18.93 4.92 -13.93
N ALA A 121 18.07 5.67 -13.26
CA ALA A 121 18.23 6.05 -11.87
C ALA A 121 17.13 5.39 -11.03
N LEU A 122 17.51 4.83 -9.89
CA LEU A 122 16.60 4.27 -8.89
C LEU A 122 17.10 4.67 -7.50
N ALA A 123 16.21 5.20 -6.68
CA ALA A 123 16.42 5.46 -5.27
C ALA A 123 15.27 4.83 -4.49
N GLN A 124 15.61 4.03 -3.48
CA GLN A 124 14.65 3.33 -2.63
C GLN A 124 14.99 3.59 -1.17
N TYR A 125 13.97 3.79 -0.36
CA TYR A 125 14.06 3.90 1.09
C TYR A 125 12.97 3.05 1.73
N GLU A 126 13.36 2.33 2.78
CA GLU A 126 12.49 1.44 3.55
C GLU A 126 12.71 1.72 5.03
N ASP A 127 11.62 2.02 5.72
CA ASP A 127 11.51 1.96 7.17
C ASP A 127 10.58 0.78 7.49
N GLY A 128 11.18 -0.38 7.70
CA GLY A 128 10.49 -1.67 7.84
C GLY A 128 10.61 -2.26 9.23
N HIS A 129 9.75 -3.22 9.53
CA HIS A 129 9.82 -4.01 10.75
C HIS A 129 10.59 -5.32 10.55
N GLU A 130 11.07 -5.87 11.65
CA GLU A 130 11.53 -7.25 11.69
C GLU A 130 10.43 -8.13 12.29
N ASP A 131 10.16 -9.27 11.64
CA ASP A 131 9.27 -10.28 12.20
C ASP A 131 9.83 -10.78 13.53
N ARG A 132 8.95 -11.03 14.49
CA ARG A 132 9.32 -11.53 15.82
C ARG A 132 10.22 -12.76 15.73
N GLY A 133 11.36 -12.69 16.43
CA GLY A 133 12.34 -13.78 16.51
C GLY A 133 13.28 -13.87 15.30
N THR A 134 13.18 -12.98 14.31
CA THR A 134 14.09 -12.92 13.14
C THR A 134 15.30 -11.99 13.34
N GLY A 135 15.34 -11.24 14.45
CA GLY A 135 16.30 -10.16 14.67
C GLY A 135 17.76 -10.55 14.44
N PHE A 136 18.33 -9.97 13.38
CA PHE A 136 19.76 -9.89 13.12
C PHE A 136 20.23 -8.51 13.60
N HIS A 137 20.67 -8.43 14.85
CA HIS A 137 21.37 -7.22 15.32
C HIS A 137 22.84 -7.31 14.88
N TRP A 138 23.31 -6.38 14.03
CA TRP A 138 24.74 -6.13 13.95
C TRP A 138 25.18 -5.48 15.27
N ALA A 139 26.20 -6.06 15.89
CA ALA A 139 26.88 -5.53 17.07
C ALA A 139 27.98 -4.55 16.67
#